data_AF-A0A364K6K6-F1
#
_entry.id   AF-A0A364K6K6-F1
#
_cell.length_a   1.000
_cell.length_b   1.000
_cell.length_c   1.000
_cell.angle_alpha   90.00
_cell.angle_beta   90.00
_cell.angle_gamma   90.00
#
_symmetry.space_group_name_H-M   'P 1'
#
loop_
_entity.id
_entity.type
_entity.pdbx_description
1 polymer ?
#
loop_
_entity_poly.entity_id
_entity_poly.type
_entity_poly.pdbx_seq_one_letter_code
_entity_poly.pdbx_strand_id
1 'polypeptide(L)'
;MIKMQVLGDRNKVNLFMKDFKSLPQYHVITESIFNKFLDENVIGYTVFDLINPVCKPIVLQITTSNEKELLLDLRNAQVVKSDNGVTWIKGKVNDIYW
;
A
#
# COMPACT_ATOMS: atom_id res chain seq x y z
N MET A 1 -8.38 -1.56 -6.02
CA MET A 1 -9.07 -2.80 -5.65
C MET A 1 -8.18 -4.01 -5.93
N ILE A 2 -7.99 -4.88 -4.92
CA ILE A 2 -7.23 -6.13 -4.99
C ILE A 2 -8.21 -7.28 -4.72
N LYS A 3 -8.20 -8.30 -5.58
CA LYS A 3 -8.98 -9.54 -5.37
C LYS A 3 -8.02 -10.64 -4.95
N MET A 4 -8.30 -11.30 -3.83
CA MET A 4 -7.46 -12.37 -3.30
C MET A 4 -8.27 -13.65 -3.14
N GLN A 5 -7.66 -14.77 -3.53
CA GLN A 5 -8.15 -16.12 -3.30
C GLN A 5 -7.06 -16.90 -2.57
N VAL A 6 -7.44 -17.56 -1.47
CA VAL A 6 -6.52 -18.34 -0.64
C VAL A 6 -7.10 -19.74 -0.48
N LEU A 7 -6.32 -20.75 -0.83
CA LEU A 7 -6.68 -22.17 -0.69
C LEU A 7 -5.75 -22.83 0.32
N GLY A 8 -6.30 -23.61 1.23
CA GLY A 8 -5.53 -24.45 2.15
C GLY A 8 -6.35 -24.91 3.36
N ASP A 9 -5.67 -25.45 4.36
CA ASP A 9 -6.29 -25.91 5.60
C ASP A 9 -7.12 -24.79 6.25
N ARG A 10 -8.34 -25.11 6.71
CA ARG A 10 -9.27 -24.14 7.31
C ARG A 10 -8.60 -23.22 8.33
N ASN A 11 -7.85 -23.79 9.26
CA ASN A 11 -7.22 -23.00 10.34
C ASN A 11 -6.15 -22.04 9.80
N LYS A 12 -5.38 -22.47 8.80
CA LYS A 12 -4.33 -21.64 8.19
C LYS A 12 -4.92 -20.53 7.35
N VAL A 13 -5.96 -20.82 6.56
CA VAL A 13 -6.68 -19.81 5.78
C VAL A 13 -7.32 -18.78 6.71
N ASN A 14 -8.01 -19.21 7.77
CA ASN A 14 -8.61 -18.29 8.74
C ASN A 14 -7.56 -17.40 9.43
N LEU A 15 -6.42 -17.97 9.84
CA LEU A 15 -5.33 -17.22 10.45
C LEU A 15 -4.75 -16.18 9.47
N PHE A 16 -4.41 -16.62 8.26
CA PHE A 16 -3.90 -15.74 7.21
C PHE A 16 -4.87 -14.59 6.92
N MET A 17 -6.16 -14.90 6.77
CA MET A 17 -7.19 -13.88 6.50
C MET A 17 -7.31 -12.89 7.67
N LYS A 18 -7.24 -13.37 8.92
CA LYS A 18 -7.26 -12.50 10.10
C LYS A 18 -6.05 -11.56 10.13
N ASP A 19 -4.86 -12.09 9.90
CA ASP A 19 -3.62 -11.32 9.95
C ASP A 19 -3.55 -10.33 8.79
N PHE A 20 -3.94 -10.74 7.58
CA PHE A 20 -3.93 -9.87 6.41
C PHE A 20 -4.90 -8.69 6.55
N LYS A 21 -6.09 -8.90 7.13
CA LYS A 21 -7.06 -7.84 7.41
C LYS A 21 -6.61 -6.86 8.49
N SER A 22 -5.68 -7.26 9.36
CA SER A 22 -5.16 -6.38 10.40
C SER A 22 -4.20 -5.31 9.83
N LEU A 23 -3.75 -5.47 8.59
CA LEU A 23 -2.85 -4.54 7.94
C LEU A 23 -3.58 -3.20 7.63
N PRO A 24 -3.04 -2.05 8.05
CA PRO A 24 -3.73 -0.77 8.00
C PRO A 24 -3.95 -0.24 6.57
N GLN A 25 -3.20 -0.74 5.59
CA GLN A 25 -3.33 -0.30 4.19
C GLN A 25 -4.46 -0.98 3.41
N TYR A 26 -5.18 -1.94 3.99
CA TYR A 26 -6.24 -2.69 3.30
C TYR A 26 -7.59 -2.52 4.01
N HIS A 27 -8.61 -2.16 3.25
CA HIS A 27 -10.01 -2.17 3.68
C HIS A 27 -10.72 -3.36 3.06
N VAL A 28 -11.46 -4.14 3.86
CA VAL A 28 -12.24 -5.28 3.35
C VAL A 28 -13.56 -4.78 2.78
N ILE A 29 -13.81 -5.05 1.49
CA ILE A 29 -15.09 -4.73 0.83
C ILE A 29 -16.07 -5.90 0.97
N THR A 30 -15.58 -7.12 0.76
CA THR A 30 -16.39 -8.35 0.77
C THR A 30 -15.52 -9.55 1.04
N GLU A 31 -16.05 -10.49 1.80
CA GLU A 31 -15.43 -11.77 2.11
C GLU A 31 -16.45 -12.90 1.91
N SER A 32 -15.99 -14.03 1.35
CA SER A 32 -16.70 -15.29 1.48
C SER A 32 -15.72 -16.44 1.73
N ILE A 33 -16.15 -17.41 2.50
CA ILE A 33 -15.41 -18.65 2.71
C ILE A 33 -16.26 -19.77 2.14
N PHE A 34 -15.77 -20.42 1.09
CA PHE A 34 -16.42 -21.58 0.51
C PHE A 34 -15.75 -22.85 1.04
N ASN A 35 -16.56 -23.70 1.67
CA ASN A 35 -16.17 -25.09 1.90
C ASN A 35 -16.40 -25.85 0.60
N LYS A 36 -15.34 -26.38 0.01
CA LYS A 36 -15.51 -27.42 -1.00
C LYS A 36 -15.98 -28.66 -0.24
N PHE A 37 -17.25 -29.03 -0.43
CA PHE A 37 -17.80 -30.24 0.18
C PHE A 37 -16.88 -31.42 -0.17
N LEU A 38 -16.33 -32.07 0.87
CA LEU A 38 -15.48 -33.28 0.88
C LEU A 38 -13.95 -33.11 1.10
N ASP A 39 -13.40 -31.90 1.18
CA ASP A 39 -11.97 -31.69 1.53
C ASP A 39 -11.79 -30.92 2.85
N GLU A 40 -10.72 -31.23 3.61
CA GLU A 40 -10.27 -30.42 4.77
C GLU A 40 -9.82 -29.00 4.37
N ASN A 41 -9.61 -28.79 3.07
CA ASN A 41 -9.22 -27.53 2.47
C ASN A 41 -10.43 -26.60 2.24
N VAL A 42 -10.26 -25.33 2.58
CA VAL A 42 -11.23 -24.27 2.32
C VAL A 42 -10.67 -23.25 1.34
N ILE A 43 -11.56 -22.55 0.65
CA ILE A 43 -11.20 -21.42 -0.19
C ILE A 43 -11.75 -20.15 0.44
N GLY A 44 -10.87 -19.26 0.87
CA GLY A 44 -11.19 -17.89 1.26
C GLY A 44 -11.12 -16.96 0.06
N TYR A 45 -12.20 -16.23 -0.21
CA TYR A 45 -12.23 -15.16 -1.19
C TYR A 45 -12.42 -13.84 -0.47
N THR A 46 -11.60 -12.85 -0.80
CA THR A 46 -11.78 -11.51 -0.26
C THR A 46 -11.38 -10.45 -1.26
N VAL A 47 -12.22 -9.42 -1.33
CA VAL A 47 -11.98 -8.22 -2.12
C VAL A 47 -11.58 -7.11 -1.16
N PHE A 48 -10.44 -6.49 -1.44
CA PHE A 48 -9.89 -5.39 -0.65
C PHE A 48 -9.82 -4.13 -1.49
N ASP A 49 -10.04 -3.01 -0.83
CA ASP A 49 -9.57 -1.73 -1.29
C ASP A 49 -8.26 -1.35 -0.61
N LEU A 50 -7.38 -0.76 -1.40
CA LEU A 50 -6.15 -0.20 -0.88
C LEU A 50 -6.52 1.15 -0.28
N ILE A 51 -6.37 1.30 1.03
CA ILE A 51 -6.39 2.61 1.66
C ILE A 51 -5.07 3.27 1.25
N ASN A 52 -5.07 3.91 0.09
CA ASN A 52 -3.94 4.72 -0.30
C ASN A 52 -3.84 5.88 0.70
N PRO A 53 -2.73 6.02 1.45
CA PRO A 53 -2.50 7.26 2.16
C PRO A 53 -2.59 8.37 1.12
N VAL A 54 -3.37 9.41 1.40
CA VAL A 54 -3.65 10.51 0.46
C VAL A 54 -2.32 10.98 -0.14
N CYS A 55 -2.05 10.53 -1.35
CA CYS A 55 -0.85 10.89 -2.10
C CYS A 55 -1.15 12.28 -2.64
N LYS A 56 -0.69 13.30 -1.92
CA LYS A 56 -0.76 14.66 -2.42
C LYS A 56 0.41 14.88 -3.36
N PRO A 57 0.20 15.53 -4.51
CA PRO A 57 1.32 16.01 -5.31
C PRO A 57 2.12 17.00 -4.47
N ILE A 58 3.44 16.86 -4.50
CA ILE A 58 4.36 17.75 -3.79
C ILE A 58 5.39 18.24 -4.77
N VAL A 59 5.53 19.57 -4.85
CA VAL A 59 6.61 20.21 -5.56
C VAL A 59 7.70 20.53 -4.55
N LEU A 60 8.88 19.96 -4.75
CA LEU A 60 10.06 20.30 -3.96
C LEU A 60 10.98 21.21 -4.74
N GLN A 61 11.33 22.35 -4.15
CA GLN A 61 12.44 23.16 -4.59
C GLN A 61 13.66 22.77 -3.74
N ILE A 62 14.70 22.24 -4.39
CA ILE A 62 15.96 21.88 -3.74
C ILE A 62 17.11 22.66 -4.38
N THR A 63 18.03 23.12 -3.54
CA THR A 63 19.31 23.67 -3.99
C THR A 63 20.35 22.59 -3.83
N THR A 64 20.98 22.20 -4.93
CA THR A 64 22.01 21.18 -4.94
C THR A 64 23.37 21.75 -4.50
N SER A 65 24.34 20.86 -4.22
CA SER A 65 25.68 21.27 -3.77
C SER A 65 26.47 22.08 -4.79
N ASN A 66 26.04 22.11 -6.05
CA ASN A 66 26.61 22.97 -7.10
C ASN A 66 25.76 24.23 -7.35
N GLU A 67 24.94 24.62 -6.38
CA GLU A 67 24.09 25.82 -6.38
C GLU A 67 22.99 25.83 -7.46
N LYS A 68 22.74 24.71 -8.14
CA LYS A 68 21.62 24.60 -9.07
C LYS A 68 20.33 24.35 -8.30
N GLU A 69 19.30 25.12 -8.67
CA GLU A 69 17.93 24.88 -8.23
C GLU A 69 17.28 23.79 -9.08
N LEU A 70 16.58 22.88 -8.40
CA LEU A 70 15.82 21.80 -9.01
C LEU A 70 14.40 21.82 -8.44
N LEU A 71 13.42 21.77 -9.35
CA LEU A 71 12.01 21.59 -9.03
C LEU A 71 11.63 20.14 -9.30
N LEU A 72 11.29 19.39 -8.26
CA LEU A 72 10.86 18.00 -8.35
C LEU A 72 9.34 17.92 -8.15
N ASP A 73 8.61 17.50 -9.19
CA ASP A 73 7.18 17.14 -9.10
C ASP A 73 7.05 15.68 -8.64
N LEU A 74 6.73 15.48 -7.37
CA LEU A 74 6.51 14.17 -6.77
C LEU A 74 5.00 13.89 -6.67
N ARG A 75 4.45 13.27 -7.71
CA ARG A 75 3.00 12.99 -7.84
C ARG A 75 2.44 12.01 -6.80
N ASN A 76 3.28 11.12 -6.29
CA ASN A 76 2.95 10.15 -5.24
C ASN A 76 3.92 10.25 -4.05
N ALA A 77 4.14 11.48 -3.57
CA ALA A 77 5.02 11.71 -2.44
C ALA A 77 4.39 11.27 -1.11
N GLN A 78 5.19 10.64 -0.27
CA GLN A 78 4.92 10.50 1.16
C GLN A 78 5.85 11.43 1.92
N VAL A 79 5.27 12.22 2.82
CA VAL A 79 6.01 13.13 3.69
C VAL A 79 5.81 12.72 5.13
N VAL A 80 6.91 12.41 5.80
CA VAL A 80 6.94 12.17 7.24
C VAL A 80 7.70 13.33 7.87
N LYS A 81 6.99 14.16 8.62
CA LYS A 81 7.61 15.22 9.43
C LYS A 81 8.08 14.60 10.74
N SER A 82 9.36 14.77 11.07
CA SER A 82 9.88 14.50 12.40
C SER A 82 9.91 15.81 13.19
N ASP A 83 9.66 15.75 14.49
CA ASP A 83 9.59 16.90 15.39
C ASP A 83 10.90 17.72 15.43
N ASN A 84 12.01 17.12 14.99
CA ASN A 84 13.34 17.75 14.94
C ASN A 84 13.59 18.54 13.64
N GLY A 85 12.54 18.86 12.87
CA GLY A 85 12.65 19.61 11.61
C GLY A 85 13.14 18.79 10.41
N VAL A 86 13.38 17.49 10.59
CA VAL A 86 13.77 16.58 9.50
C VAL A 86 12.50 16.09 8.80
N THR A 87 12.37 16.42 7.52
CA THR A 87 11.26 15.97 6.67
C THR A 87 11.76 14.87 5.74
N TRP A 88 11.26 13.64 5.95
CA TRP A 88 11.55 12.53 5.05
C TRP A 88 10.54 12.53 3.91
N ILE A 89 11.05 12.58 2.67
CA ILE A 89 10.21 12.60 1.49
C ILE A 89 10.56 11.41 0.62
N LYS A 90 9.60 10.50 0.43
CA LYS A 90 9.71 9.34 -0.45
C LYS A 90 8.81 9.57 -1.65
N GLY A 91 9.38 9.51 -2.86
CA GLY A 91 8.62 9.64 -4.10
C GLY A 91 9.39 9.02 -5.27
N LYS A 92 8.68 8.71 -6.34
CA LYS A 92 9.29 8.32 -7.61
C LYS A 92 9.46 9.57 -8.46
N VAL A 93 10.70 9.87 -8.83
CA VAL A 93 10.98 10.86 -9.88
C VAL A 93 10.67 10.17 -11.20
N ASN A 94 9.68 10.68 -11.93
CA ASN A 94 9.51 10.29 -13.33
C ASN A 94 10.46 11.17 -14.14
N ASP A 95 11.26 10.56 -15.00
CA ASP A 95 12.31 11.26 -15.75
C ASP A 95 11.78 12.55 -16.38
N ILE A 96 12.44 13.64 -16.01
CA ILE A 96 12.18 14.97 -16.56
C ILE A 96 12.79 14.94 -17.96
N TYR A 97 11.94 14.88 -18.99
CA TYR A 97 12.39 15.11 -20.36
C TYR A 97 12.89 16.56 -20.46
N TRP A 98 14.21 16.71 -20.43
CA TRP A 98 14.98 17.82 -20.99
C TRP A 98 14.73 18.04 -22.47
#